data_AF-A0A2R2W803-F1
#
_entry.id   AF-A0A2R2W803-F1
#
_cell.length_a   1.000
_cell.length_b   1.000
_cell.length_c   1.000
_cell.angle_alpha   90.00
_cell.angle_beta   90.00
_cell.angle_gamma   90.00
#
_symmetry.space_group_name_H-M   'P 1'
#
loop_
_entity.id
_entity.type
_entity.pdbx_description
1 polymer ?
#
loop_
_entity_poly.entity_id
_entity_poly.type
_entity_poly.pdbx_seq_one_letter_code
_entity_poly.pdbx_strand_id
1 'polypeptide(L)'
;MSEATRPAAPAGTEPSRHRKLLWLVPLAVVGLALIVVAARALRESGGGQAFLETYPGRSALPSFAPVGFPAWLGWQHGLNAFLMLFVLRSGWQVRLTKKPETFWIRDNTGRVKTKGAPVRITLATWFHIAVDILWLLNGVVFYVLIFATAQWTRIVPTRWDIVPNALSAALQYASLDWPTENGWSNYNALQTLSYFGIVFVVAPVALATGIRLAPGFSARFRPLDRVFPVAATKRVHYWTMLVFAVFIVIHVTLVLATGALNNLNHMYAGNNGVGWSGVVVFAASVVVMVAAWFALTPRVLRALAGRTGTIRQRPARPHRPTPPAPPVA
;
A
#
# COMPACT_ATOMS: atom_id res chain seq x y z
N MET A 1 -37.13 -35.66 46.84
CA MET A 1 -36.86 -36.02 45.42
C MET A 1 -35.63 -35.25 44.98
N SER A 2 -34.55 -35.98 44.68
CA SER A 2 -33.20 -35.46 44.42
C SER A 2 -33.10 -34.90 43.01
N GLU A 3 -32.68 -33.64 42.87
CA GLU A 3 -32.45 -33.00 41.58
C GLU A 3 -31.07 -33.40 41.05
N ALA A 4 -31.05 -34.28 40.06
CA ALA A 4 -29.83 -34.79 39.45
C ALA A 4 -29.16 -33.70 38.57
N THR A 5 -27.98 -33.26 38.99
CA THR A 5 -27.12 -32.33 38.24
C THR A 5 -26.66 -32.99 36.93
N ARG A 6 -27.00 -32.40 35.77
CA ARG A 6 -26.48 -32.83 34.47
C ARG A 6 -24.98 -32.53 34.38
N PRO A 7 -24.15 -33.44 33.82
CA PRO A 7 -22.73 -33.15 33.60
C PRO A 7 -22.57 -32.06 32.53
N ALA A 8 -21.64 -31.13 32.76
CA ALA A 8 -21.24 -30.14 31.77
C ALA A 8 -20.63 -30.82 30.53
N ALA A 9 -21.09 -30.43 29.35
CA ALA A 9 -20.53 -30.91 28.08
C ALA A 9 -19.04 -30.50 27.97
N PRO A 10 -18.15 -31.38 27.48
CA PRO A 10 -16.74 -31.04 27.31
C PRO A 10 -16.61 -29.88 26.33
N ALA A 11 -15.83 -28.86 26.71
CA ALA A 11 -15.51 -27.73 25.86
C ALA A 11 -14.85 -28.25 24.57
N GLY A 12 -15.55 -28.11 23.44
CA GLY A 12 -15.00 -28.40 22.13
C GLY A 12 -13.72 -27.61 21.93
N THR A 13 -12.61 -28.32 21.74
CA THR A 13 -11.33 -27.71 21.38
C THR A 13 -11.46 -27.18 19.96
N GLU A 14 -11.83 -25.91 19.83
CA GLU A 14 -11.75 -25.16 18.58
C GLU A 14 -10.36 -25.42 17.95
N PRO A 15 -10.28 -26.02 16.74
CA PRO A 15 -9.00 -26.39 16.16
C PRO A 15 -8.13 -25.14 16.03
N SER A 16 -7.01 -25.13 16.75
CA SER A 16 -6.18 -23.95 16.91
C SER A 16 -5.82 -23.38 15.54
N ARG A 17 -5.93 -22.05 15.40
CA ARG A 17 -5.57 -21.33 14.16
C ARG A 17 -4.15 -21.69 13.67
N HIS A 18 -3.27 -22.06 14.59
CA HIS A 18 -1.93 -22.58 14.35
C HIS A 18 -1.94 -23.91 13.59
N ARG A 19 -2.84 -24.85 13.91
CA ARG A 19 -2.98 -26.14 13.23
C ARG A 19 -3.49 -26.00 11.79
N LYS A 20 -4.34 -25.00 11.51
CA LYS A 20 -4.73 -24.63 10.14
C LYS A 20 -3.57 -23.98 9.38
N LEU A 21 -2.81 -23.08 10.02
CA LEU A 21 -1.62 -22.46 9.40
C LEU A 21 -0.53 -23.50 9.05
N LEU A 22 -0.35 -24.52 9.89
CA LEU A 22 0.65 -25.58 9.69
C LEU A 22 0.47 -26.36 8.39
N TRP A 23 -0.77 -26.50 7.88
CA TRP A 23 -1.04 -27.16 6.60
C TRP A 23 -1.14 -26.19 5.43
N LEU A 24 -1.54 -24.94 5.68
CA LEU A 24 -1.65 -23.92 4.64
C LEU A 24 -0.29 -23.53 4.05
N VAL A 25 0.76 -23.48 4.87
CA VAL A 25 2.10 -23.12 4.39
C VAL A 25 2.67 -24.20 3.45
N PRO A 26 2.73 -25.50 3.82
CA PRO A 26 3.15 -26.56 2.90
C PRO A 26 2.28 -26.63 1.65
N LEU A 27 0.96 -26.46 1.77
CA LEU A 27 0.06 -26.47 0.60
C LEU A 27 0.35 -25.31 -0.35
N ALA A 28 0.60 -24.11 0.18
CA ALA A 28 0.99 -22.96 -0.64
C ALA A 28 2.35 -23.19 -1.32
N VAL A 29 3.32 -23.78 -0.61
CA VAL A 29 4.63 -24.13 -1.17
C VAL A 29 4.49 -25.16 -2.29
N VAL A 30 3.72 -26.23 -2.09
CA VAL A 30 3.45 -27.24 -3.12
C VAL A 30 2.73 -26.61 -4.31
N GLY A 31 1.71 -25.78 -4.08
CA GLY A 31 1.01 -25.06 -5.13
C GLY A 31 1.94 -24.16 -5.96
N LEU A 32 2.83 -23.41 -5.30
CA LEU A 32 3.85 -22.60 -5.97
C LEU A 32 4.84 -23.45 -6.76
N ALA A 33 5.30 -24.57 -6.20
CA ALA A 33 6.20 -25.48 -6.91
C ALA A 33 5.53 -26.06 -8.17
N LEU A 34 4.25 -26.45 -8.08
CA LEU A 34 3.48 -26.92 -9.24
C LEU A 34 3.32 -25.84 -10.31
N ILE A 35 3.08 -24.58 -9.91
CA ILE A 35 3.04 -23.45 -10.83
C ILE A 35 4.38 -23.28 -11.54
N VAL A 36 5.50 -23.36 -10.83
CA VAL A 36 6.84 -23.23 -11.41
C VAL A 36 7.11 -24.36 -12.41
N VAL A 37 6.79 -25.61 -12.05
CA VAL A 37 6.96 -26.76 -12.95
C VAL A 37 6.09 -26.62 -14.20
N ALA A 38 4.82 -26.25 -14.04
CA ALA A 38 3.92 -26.04 -15.17
C ALA A 38 4.39 -24.88 -16.07
N ALA A 39 4.86 -23.78 -15.48
CA ALA A 39 5.40 -22.64 -16.21
C ALA A 39 6.67 -23.01 -17.00
N ARG A 40 7.57 -23.80 -16.41
CA ARG A 40 8.76 -24.31 -17.11
C ARG A 40 8.38 -25.23 -18.27
N ALA A 41 7.49 -26.19 -18.03
CA ALA A 41 7.03 -27.10 -19.07
C ALA A 41 6.35 -26.36 -20.24
N LEU A 42 5.48 -25.38 -19.93
CA LEU A 42 4.85 -24.55 -20.95
C LEU A 42 5.88 -23.72 -21.71
N ARG A 43 6.83 -23.11 -21.00
CA ARG A 43 7.90 -22.30 -21.61
C ARG A 43 8.79 -23.13 -22.52
N GLU A 44 9.18 -24.33 -22.12
CA GLU A 44 10.06 -25.23 -22.88
C GLU A 44 9.34 -25.93 -24.04
N SER A 45 8.00 -25.92 -24.05
CA SER A 45 7.22 -26.44 -25.18
C SER A 45 7.43 -25.62 -26.47
N GLY A 46 7.30 -26.26 -27.63
CA GLY A 46 7.41 -25.56 -28.92
C GLY A 46 6.41 -24.40 -29.09
N GLY A 47 5.20 -24.56 -28.56
CA GLY A 47 4.20 -23.48 -28.55
C GLY A 47 4.57 -22.31 -27.64
N GLY A 48 5.15 -22.60 -26.47
CA GLY A 48 5.66 -21.58 -25.56
C GLY A 48 6.83 -20.79 -26.14
N GLN A 49 7.78 -21.48 -26.77
CA GLN A 49 8.91 -20.83 -27.46
C GLN A 49 8.42 -19.94 -28.61
N ALA A 50 7.58 -20.44 -29.51
CA ALA A 50 7.02 -19.65 -30.60
C ALA A 50 6.22 -18.42 -30.11
N PHE A 51 5.49 -18.57 -28.99
CA PHE A 51 4.80 -17.45 -28.36
C PHE A 51 5.77 -16.40 -27.80
N LEU A 52 6.85 -16.82 -27.14
CA LEU A 52 7.87 -15.92 -26.60
C LEU A 52 8.70 -15.23 -27.69
N GLU A 53 8.91 -15.88 -28.83
CA GLU A 53 9.53 -15.26 -30.01
C GLU A 53 8.62 -14.17 -30.60
N THR A 54 7.32 -14.44 -30.72
CA THR A 54 6.33 -13.48 -31.23
C THR A 54 6.13 -12.32 -30.25
N TYR A 55 6.13 -12.62 -28.94
CA TYR A 55 5.90 -11.69 -27.85
C TYR A 55 7.02 -11.77 -26.82
N PRO A 56 8.12 -11.02 -27.00
CA PRO A 56 9.32 -11.12 -26.16
C PRO A 56 9.15 -10.59 -24.73
N GLY A 57 7.96 -10.10 -24.37
CA GLY A 57 7.65 -9.57 -23.04
C GLY A 57 7.67 -8.05 -22.94
N ARG A 58 7.83 -7.33 -24.06
CA ARG A 58 7.86 -5.86 -24.11
C ARG A 58 7.01 -5.33 -25.26
N SER A 59 6.24 -4.28 -24.99
CA SER A 59 5.54 -3.51 -26.03
C SER A 59 6.44 -2.39 -26.52
N ALA A 60 6.43 -2.11 -27.82
CA ALA A 60 7.14 -0.96 -28.37
C ALA A 60 6.58 0.35 -27.79
N LEU A 61 7.47 1.29 -27.46
CA LEU A 61 7.09 2.64 -27.07
C LEU A 61 6.94 3.53 -28.32
N PRO A 62 6.14 4.62 -28.25
CA PRO A 62 6.11 5.63 -29.30
C PRO A 62 7.51 6.24 -29.54
N SER A 63 7.80 6.71 -30.75
CA SER A 63 9.11 7.26 -31.12
C SER A 63 9.52 8.51 -30.32
N PHE A 64 8.55 9.24 -29.76
CA PHE A 64 8.77 10.40 -28.91
C PHE A 64 8.91 10.06 -27.42
N ALA A 65 8.83 8.77 -27.05
CA ALA A 65 8.94 8.36 -25.66
C ALA A 65 10.34 8.71 -25.11
N PRO A 66 10.43 9.38 -23.95
CA PRO A 66 11.71 9.74 -23.36
C PRO A 66 12.46 8.49 -22.91
N VAL A 67 13.79 8.53 -22.99
CA VAL A 67 14.69 7.48 -22.50
C VAL A 67 15.30 7.91 -21.18
N GLY A 68 15.45 6.95 -20.26
CA GLY A 68 15.98 7.19 -18.93
C GLY A 68 15.02 7.91 -18.00
N PHE A 69 15.56 8.36 -16.88
CA PHE A 69 14.78 8.90 -15.77
C PHE A 69 15.24 10.32 -15.42
N PRO A 70 14.36 11.34 -15.54
CA PRO A 70 14.70 12.68 -15.12
C PRO A 70 14.82 12.73 -13.60
N ALA A 71 15.65 13.62 -13.08
CA ALA A 71 15.90 13.76 -11.63
C ALA A 71 14.61 13.90 -10.82
N TRP A 72 13.58 14.54 -11.39
CA TRP A 72 12.30 14.71 -10.71
C TRP A 72 11.61 13.39 -10.37
N LEU A 73 11.75 12.39 -11.23
CA LEU A 73 11.10 11.11 -11.04
C LEU A 73 11.73 10.33 -9.88
N GLY A 74 13.06 10.43 -9.72
CA GLY A 74 13.77 9.80 -8.61
C GLY A 74 13.35 10.35 -7.24
N TRP A 75 13.31 11.68 -7.08
CA TRP A 75 12.87 12.26 -5.80
C TRP A 75 11.37 12.07 -5.57
N GLN A 76 10.53 12.13 -6.61
CA GLN A 76 9.10 11.79 -6.52
C GLN A 76 8.90 10.36 -6.04
N HIS A 77 9.66 9.41 -6.58
CA HIS A 77 9.63 8.01 -6.17
C HIS A 77 10.03 7.86 -4.69
N GLY A 78 11.16 8.46 -4.28
CA GLY A 78 11.62 8.42 -2.88
C GLY A 78 10.63 9.06 -1.91
N LEU A 79 10.09 10.24 -2.24
CA LEU A 79 9.08 10.91 -1.42
C LEU A 79 7.78 10.11 -1.35
N ASN A 80 7.33 9.54 -2.47
CA ASN A 80 6.16 8.67 -2.49
C ASN A 80 6.35 7.42 -1.62
N ALA A 81 7.52 6.77 -1.68
CA ALA A 81 7.84 5.63 -0.82
C ALA A 81 7.79 6.01 0.68
N PHE A 82 8.36 7.16 1.04
CA PHE A 82 8.30 7.71 2.38
C PHE A 82 6.86 7.96 2.84
N LEU A 83 6.03 8.60 2.02
CA LEU A 83 4.64 8.90 2.36
C LEU A 83 3.80 7.63 2.45
N MET A 84 3.95 6.70 1.51
CA MET A 84 3.24 5.42 1.50
C MET A 84 3.49 4.59 2.75
N LEU A 85 4.71 4.60 3.30
CA LEU A 85 5.00 3.97 4.60
C LEU A 85 4.04 4.46 5.69
N PHE A 86 3.83 5.78 5.76
CA PHE A 86 2.98 6.38 6.78
C PHE A 86 1.49 6.29 6.44
N VAL A 87 1.10 6.33 5.16
CA VAL A 87 -0.29 6.05 4.72
C VAL A 87 -0.70 4.64 5.17
N LEU A 88 0.12 3.63 4.87
CA LEU A 88 -0.17 2.23 5.24
C LEU A 88 -0.17 2.04 6.77
N ARG A 89 0.83 2.58 7.47
CA ARG A 89 0.91 2.52 8.94
C ARG A 89 -0.32 3.13 9.60
N SER A 90 -0.66 4.35 9.21
CA SER A 90 -1.76 5.11 9.82
C SER A 90 -3.13 4.50 9.46
N GLY A 91 -3.31 4.03 8.24
CA GLY A 91 -4.51 3.28 7.83
C GLY A 91 -4.72 2.01 8.65
N TRP A 92 -3.64 1.26 8.89
CA TRP A 92 -3.67 0.08 9.77
C TRP A 92 -4.02 0.45 11.21
N GLN A 93 -3.43 1.52 11.75
CA GLN A 93 -3.75 2.03 13.10
C GLN A 93 -5.21 2.44 13.24
N VAL A 94 -5.78 3.15 12.26
CA VAL A 94 -7.20 3.53 12.24
C VAL A 94 -8.09 2.28 12.30
N ARG A 95 -7.71 1.22 11.59
CA ARG A 95 -8.47 -0.03 11.54
C ARG A 95 -8.41 -0.85 12.84
N LEU A 96 -7.27 -0.82 13.54
CA LEU A 96 -7.05 -1.58 14.78
C LEU A 96 -7.52 -0.85 16.04
N THR A 97 -7.56 0.49 16.03
CA THR A 97 -7.88 1.29 17.22
C THR A 97 -9.40 1.31 17.49
N LYS A 98 -9.90 0.31 18.22
CA LYS A 98 -11.33 0.22 18.59
C LYS A 98 -11.75 1.18 19.70
N LYS A 99 -10.82 1.54 20.60
CA LYS A 99 -11.06 2.40 21.77
C LYS A 99 -10.05 3.56 21.79
N PRO A 100 -10.24 4.60 20.98
CA PRO A 100 -9.33 5.75 20.95
C PRO A 100 -9.39 6.54 22.26
N GLU A 101 -8.23 6.92 22.77
CA GLU A 101 -8.08 7.72 24.00
C GLU A 101 -7.84 9.20 23.71
N THR A 102 -7.30 9.52 22.53
CA THR A 102 -6.97 10.88 22.13
C THR A 102 -7.73 11.29 20.89
N PHE A 103 -8.34 12.47 20.97
CA PHE A 103 -9.12 13.09 19.92
C PHE A 103 -8.55 14.45 19.56
N TRP A 104 -8.78 14.86 18.32
CA TRP A 104 -8.44 16.17 17.80
C TRP A 104 -9.71 16.85 17.27
N ILE A 105 -9.82 18.15 17.51
CA ILE A 105 -10.88 19.01 17.00
C ILE A 105 -10.20 20.20 16.32
N ARG A 106 -10.53 20.43 15.05
CA ARG A 106 -9.95 21.53 14.27
C ARG A 106 -10.14 22.89 14.95
N ASP A 107 -9.10 23.71 14.93
CA ASP A 107 -9.24 25.14 15.20
C ASP A 107 -9.75 25.85 13.94
N ASN A 108 -10.90 26.50 14.07
CA ASN A 108 -11.56 27.24 12.98
C ASN A 108 -11.49 28.76 13.16
N THR A 109 -10.66 29.25 14.10
CA THR A 109 -10.50 30.67 14.40
C THR A 109 -9.31 31.30 13.66
N GLY A 110 -8.33 30.49 13.24
CA GLY A 110 -7.15 30.93 12.51
C GLY A 110 -7.36 31.28 11.02
N ARG A 111 -6.25 31.28 10.26
CA ARG A 111 -6.22 31.69 8.83
C ARG A 111 -6.95 30.74 7.89
N VAL A 112 -6.94 29.44 8.16
CA VAL A 112 -7.57 28.43 7.29
C VAL A 112 -8.88 27.96 7.90
N LYS A 113 -9.97 28.59 7.47
CA LYS A 113 -11.34 28.31 7.94
C LYS A 113 -12.04 27.31 7.03
N THR A 114 -12.77 26.37 7.62
CA THR A 114 -13.66 25.44 6.91
C THR A 114 -15.12 25.81 7.18
N LYS A 115 -15.97 25.63 6.17
CA LYS A 115 -17.43 25.79 6.33
C LYS A 115 -17.97 24.67 7.24
N GLY A 116 -18.84 25.03 8.19
CA GLY A 116 -19.46 24.10 9.14
C GLY A 116 -18.72 23.99 10.49
N ALA A 117 -19.38 23.34 11.45
CA ALA A 117 -18.81 23.13 12.78
C ALA A 117 -17.63 22.14 12.76
N PRO A 118 -16.56 22.36 13.55
CA PRO A 118 -15.44 21.42 13.64
C PRO A 118 -15.88 20.02 14.06
N VAL A 119 -15.44 19.01 13.31
CA VAL A 119 -15.72 17.61 13.62
C VAL A 119 -14.64 17.04 14.53
N ARG A 120 -15.04 16.35 15.60
CA ARG A 120 -14.12 15.61 16.47
C ARG A 120 -13.72 14.30 15.80
N ILE A 121 -12.41 14.06 15.67
CA ILE A 121 -11.84 12.85 15.08
C ILE A 121 -10.76 12.26 15.97
N THR A 122 -10.40 11.00 15.77
CA THR A 122 -9.31 10.37 16.55
C THR A 122 -7.96 10.93 16.10
N LEU A 123 -6.96 10.91 16.99
CA LEU A 123 -5.60 11.33 16.63
C LEU A 123 -5.02 10.48 15.47
N ALA A 124 -5.33 9.18 15.42
CA ALA A 124 -4.91 8.30 14.33
C ALA A 124 -5.55 8.71 12.99
N THR A 125 -6.85 9.04 13.00
CA THR A 125 -7.56 9.54 11.82
C THR A 125 -6.99 10.88 11.35
N TRP A 126 -6.68 11.78 12.28
CA TRP A 126 -6.02 13.05 11.95
C TRP A 126 -4.67 12.82 11.26
N PHE A 127 -3.84 11.92 11.81
CA PHE A 127 -2.52 11.63 11.23
C PHE A 127 -2.63 11.01 9.84
N HIS A 128 -3.56 10.07 9.65
CA HIS A 128 -3.82 9.46 8.34
C HIS A 128 -4.19 10.52 7.29
N ILE A 129 -5.18 11.36 7.59
CA ILE A 129 -5.60 12.44 6.68
C ILE A 129 -4.48 13.44 6.41
N ALA A 130 -3.66 13.77 7.42
CA ALA A 130 -2.55 14.69 7.23
C ALA A 130 -1.51 14.15 6.23
N VAL A 131 -1.15 12.87 6.35
CA VAL A 131 -0.23 12.21 5.41
C VAL A 131 -0.88 12.02 4.05
N ASP A 132 -2.17 11.66 3.98
CA ASP A 132 -2.90 11.50 2.72
C ASP A 132 -2.97 12.81 1.92
N ILE A 133 -3.09 13.96 2.60
CA ILE A 133 -3.04 15.27 1.93
C ILE A 133 -1.65 15.50 1.33
N LEU A 134 -0.57 15.20 2.06
CA LEU A 134 0.80 15.31 1.51
C LEU A 134 1.00 14.35 0.34
N TRP A 135 0.48 13.12 0.44
CA TRP A 135 0.53 12.13 -0.62
C TRP A 135 -0.26 12.56 -1.85
N LEU A 136 -1.45 13.14 -1.67
CA LEU A 136 -2.26 13.70 -2.76
C LEU A 136 -1.55 14.86 -3.45
N LEU A 137 -0.97 15.80 -2.69
CA LEU A 137 -0.20 16.91 -3.25
C LEU A 137 1.00 16.40 -4.04
N ASN A 138 1.74 15.42 -3.50
CA ASN A 138 2.82 14.75 -4.22
C ASN A 138 2.33 14.12 -5.52
N GLY A 139 1.20 13.42 -5.47
CA GLY A 139 0.53 12.80 -6.62
C GLY A 139 0.10 13.81 -7.68
N VAL A 140 -0.44 14.98 -7.29
CA VAL A 140 -0.78 16.05 -8.23
C VAL A 140 0.47 16.54 -8.95
N VAL A 141 1.57 16.79 -8.23
CA VAL A 141 2.84 17.19 -8.85
C VAL A 141 3.34 16.09 -9.79
N PHE A 142 3.27 14.82 -9.38
CA PHE A 142 3.65 13.68 -10.21
C PHE A 142 2.83 13.63 -11.51
N TYR A 143 1.51 13.77 -11.43
CA TYR A 143 0.62 13.77 -12.59
C TYR A 143 0.96 14.93 -13.54
N VAL A 144 1.18 16.13 -13.03
CA VAL A 144 1.58 17.27 -13.87
C VAL A 144 2.90 16.98 -14.59
N LEU A 145 3.93 16.53 -13.85
CA LEU A 145 5.26 16.29 -14.41
C LEU A 145 5.28 15.12 -15.39
N ILE A 146 4.57 14.02 -15.10
CA ILE A 146 4.59 12.83 -15.95
C ILE A 146 3.93 13.09 -17.31
N PHE A 147 2.88 13.91 -17.34
CA PHE A 147 2.25 14.34 -18.58
C PHE A 147 3.06 15.42 -19.29
N ALA A 148 3.57 16.43 -18.57
CA ALA A 148 4.35 17.52 -19.15
C ALA A 148 5.69 17.08 -19.78
N THR A 149 6.26 15.97 -19.32
CA THR A 149 7.57 15.47 -19.80
C THR A 149 7.47 14.23 -20.69
N ALA A 150 6.26 13.86 -21.14
CA ALA A 150 5.97 12.66 -21.92
C ALA A 150 6.36 11.31 -21.26
N GLN A 151 6.78 11.32 -19.99
CA GLN A 151 7.15 10.15 -19.21
C GLN A 151 5.99 9.17 -19.01
N TRP A 152 4.75 9.65 -19.19
CA TRP A 152 3.54 8.84 -19.05
C TRP A 152 3.51 7.66 -20.04
N THR A 153 4.12 7.83 -21.22
CA THR A 153 4.19 6.80 -22.28
C THR A 153 4.87 5.51 -21.81
N ARG A 154 5.70 5.58 -20.78
CA ARG A 154 6.43 4.43 -20.23
C ARG A 154 5.58 3.58 -19.29
N ILE A 155 4.47 4.11 -18.76
CA ILE A 155 3.61 3.44 -17.78
C ILE A 155 2.14 3.36 -18.20
N VAL A 156 1.77 3.94 -19.35
CA VAL A 156 0.43 3.84 -19.92
C VAL A 156 0.52 2.96 -21.17
N PRO A 157 -0.28 1.88 -21.27
CA PRO A 157 -0.32 1.09 -22.48
C PRO A 157 -0.73 1.91 -23.70
N THR A 158 0.09 1.90 -24.75
CA THR A 158 -0.16 2.64 -26.00
C THR A 158 -0.52 1.72 -27.17
N ARG A 159 -0.38 0.40 -26.98
CA ARG A 159 -0.57 -0.63 -28.00
C ARG A 159 -1.20 -1.88 -27.37
N TRP A 160 -1.94 -2.64 -28.17
CA TRP A 160 -2.65 -3.84 -27.71
C TRP A 160 -1.76 -5.09 -27.58
N ASP A 161 -0.58 -5.10 -28.23
CA ASP A 161 0.45 -6.13 -28.06
C ASP A 161 0.99 -6.20 -26.62
N ILE A 162 0.71 -5.20 -25.77
CA ILE A 162 1.01 -5.21 -24.33
C ILE A 162 0.42 -6.43 -23.61
N VAL A 163 -0.78 -6.89 -24.01
CA VAL A 163 -1.49 -7.97 -23.30
C VAL A 163 -0.78 -9.30 -23.50
N PRO A 164 -0.55 -9.79 -24.73
CA PRO A 164 0.21 -11.02 -24.92
C PRO A 164 1.65 -10.91 -24.42
N ASN A 165 2.30 -9.75 -24.56
CA ASN A 165 3.62 -9.54 -23.95
C ASN A 165 3.60 -9.62 -22.42
N ALA A 166 2.54 -9.17 -21.75
CA ALA A 166 2.42 -9.30 -20.31
C ALA A 166 2.27 -10.76 -19.89
N LEU A 167 1.57 -11.58 -20.68
CA LEU A 167 1.50 -13.03 -20.47
C LEU A 167 2.88 -13.69 -20.65
N SER A 168 3.66 -13.28 -21.64
CA SER A 168 5.05 -13.73 -21.81
C SER A 168 5.91 -13.40 -20.59
N ALA A 169 5.85 -12.16 -20.10
CA ALA A 169 6.59 -11.76 -18.91
C ALA A 169 6.13 -12.51 -17.66
N ALA A 170 4.81 -12.72 -17.50
CA ALA A 170 4.25 -13.51 -16.40
C ALA A 170 4.74 -14.97 -16.43
N LEU A 171 4.78 -15.59 -17.62
CA LEU A 171 5.31 -16.93 -17.82
C LEU A 171 6.80 -17.01 -17.43
N GLN A 172 7.60 -16.02 -17.85
CA GLN A 172 9.02 -15.93 -17.49
C GLN A 172 9.21 -15.82 -15.97
N TYR A 173 8.50 -14.90 -15.29
CA TYR A 173 8.55 -14.80 -13.83
C TYR A 173 8.11 -16.09 -13.13
N ALA A 174 7.00 -16.70 -13.57
CA ALA A 174 6.48 -17.94 -13.00
C ALA A 174 7.44 -19.12 -13.20
N SER A 175 8.21 -19.15 -14.29
CA SER A 175 9.21 -20.19 -14.56
C SER A 175 10.52 -20.06 -13.75
N LEU A 176 10.67 -18.95 -13.01
CA LEU A 176 11.91 -18.53 -12.36
C LEU A 176 13.09 -18.28 -13.31
N ASP A 177 12.84 -18.20 -14.61
CA ASP A 177 13.77 -17.71 -15.62
C ASP A 177 13.38 -16.26 -15.95
N TRP A 178 13.83 -15.35 -15.10
CA TRP A 178 13.35 -13.98 -15.09
C TRP A 178 13.92 -13.17 -16.25
N PRO A 179 13.11 -12.27 -16.85
CA PRO A 179 13.58 -11.42 -17.93
C PRO A 179 14.72 -10.52 -17.44
N THR A 180 15.75 -10.34 -18.27
CA THR A 180 16.69 -9.24 -18.07
C THR A 180 15.95 -7.93 -18.22
N GLU A 181 15.85 -7.14 -17.14
CA GLU A 181 15.13 -5.87 -17.18
C GLU A 181 15.97 -4.78 -17.86
N ASN A 182 15.33 -3.95 -18.68
CA ASN A 182 15.95 -2.76 -19.27
C ASN A 182 15.13 -1.51 -18.94
N GLY A 183 14.91 -1.30 -17.63
CA GLY A 183 14.08 -0.22 -17.11
C GLY A 183 14.48 1.17 -17.59
N TRP A 184 15.75 1.40 -17.94
CA TRP A 184 16.24 2.66 -18.49
C TRP A 184 15.59 3.01 -19.83
N SER A 185 15.40 2.03 -20.71
CA SER A 185 14.80 2.25 -22.03
C SER A 185 13.30 1.96 -22.03
N ASN A 186 12.90 0.79 -21.54
CA ASN A 186 11.52 0.32 -21.60
C ASN A 186 11.26 -0.75 -20.53
N TYR A 187 10.16 -0.58 -19.80
CA TYR A 187 9.69 -1.61 -18.86
C TYR A 187 9.14 -2.81 -19.62
N ASN A 188 9.17 -3.99 -18.98
CA ASN A 188 8.42 -5.12 -19.52
C ASN A 188 6.92 -4.88 -19.41
N ALA A 189 6.14 -5.59 -20.23
CA ALA A 189 4.71 -5.34 -20.36
C ALA A 189 3.92 -5.61 -19.06
N LEU A 190 4.34 -6.60 -18.26
CA LEU A 190 3.70 -6.88 -16.97
C LEU A 190 3.97 -5.77 -15.95
N GLN A 191 5.19 -5.24 -15.92
CA GLN A 191 5.54 -4.05 -15.13
C GLN A 191 4.71 -2.85 -15.56
N THR A 192 4.64 -2.54 -16.86
CA THR A 192 3.84 -1.43 -17.40
C THR A 192 2.38 -1.52 -16.99
N LEU A 193 1.73 -2.69 -17.13
CA LEU A 193 0.34 -2.88 -16.70
C LEU A 193 0.19 -2.75 -15.17
N SER A 194 1.16 -3.24 -14.40
CA SER A 194 1.17 -3.10 -12.94
C SER A 194 1.28 -1.63 -12.52
N TYR A 195 2.18 -0.86 -13.14
CA TYR A 195 2.36 0.56 -12.87
C TYR A 195 1.14 1.36 -13.30
N PHE A 196 0.58 1.07 -14.48
CA PHE A 196 -0.68 1.65 -14.93
C PHE A 196 -1.79 1.43 -13.90
N GLY A 197 -1.98 0.17 -13.48
CA GLY A 197 -3.01 -0.19 -12.51
C GLY A 197 -2.82 0.52 -11.18
N ILE A 198 -1.61 0.55 -10.64
CA ILE A 198 -1.34 1.20 -9.35
C ILE A 198 -1.55 2.72 -9.42
N VAL A 199 -0.99 3.37 -10.44
CA VAL A 199 -1.01 4.83 -10.58
C VAL A 199 -2.39 5.32 -11.01
N PHE A 200 -2.98 4.75 -12.05
CA PHE A 200 -4.18 5.29 -12.70
C PHE A 200 -5.49 4.61 -12.28
N VAL A 201 -5.44 3.53 -11.50
CA VAL A 201 -6.65 2.85 -11.00
C VAL A 201 -6.68 2.79 -9.48
N VAL A 202 -5.70 2.13 -8.85
CA VAL A 202 -5.70 1.88 -7.40
C VAL A 202 -5.57 3.19 -6.60
N ALA A 203 -4.68 4.10 -7.00
CA ALA A 203 -4.55 5.41 -6.35
C ALA A 203 -5.81 6.28 -6.46
N PRO A 204 -6.45 6.45 -7.63
CA PRO A 204 -7.75 7.12 -7.73
C PRO A 204 -8.85 6.46 -6.90
N VAL A 205 -8.89 5.12 -6.82
CA VAL A 205 -9.84 4.41 -5.95
C VAL A 205 -9.58 4.74 -4.48
N ALA A 206 -8.31 4.80 -4.05
CA ALA A 206 -7.93 5.18 -2.69
C ALA A 206 -8.42 6.61 -2.36
N LEU A 207 -8.21 7.56 -3.28
CA LEU A 207 -8.65 8.93 -3.14
C LEU A 207 -10.18 9.03 -3.07
N ALA A 208 -10.90 8.41 -4.00
CA ALA A 208 -12.35 8.47 -4.07
C ALA A 208 -13.00 7.87 -2.81
N THR A 209 -12.51 6.71 -2.37
CA THR A 209 -12.99 6.08 -1.13
C THR A 209 -12.56 6.86 0.12
N GLY A 210 -11.37 7.45 0.14
CA GLY A 210 -10.90 8.30 1.24
C GLY A 210 -11.73 9.57 1.41
N ILE A 211 -11.98 10.32 0.32
CA ILE A 211 -12.85 11.51 0.31
C ILE A 211 -14.24 11.17 0.84
N ARG A 212 -14.79 10.02 0.42
CA ARG A 212 -16.09 9.59 0.90
C ARG A 212 -16.13 9.30 2.40
N LEU A 213 -15.06 8.72 2.94
CA LEU A 213 -14.94 8.41 4.36
C LEU A 213 -14.50 9.63 5.19
N ALA A 214 -14.16 10.74 4.55
CA ALA A 214 -13.64 11.93 5.20
C ALA A 214 -14.66 12.51 6.20
N PRO A 215 -14.22 12.84 7.43
CA PRO A 215 -15.06 13.48 8.44
C PRO A 215 -15.66 14.81 7.94
N GLY A 216 -16.93 15.06 8.27
CA GLY A 216 -17.63 16.30 7.87
C GLY A 216 -18.30 16.25 6.49
N PHE A 217 -18.04 15.21 5.69
CA PHE A 217 -18.69 15.04 4.37
C PHE A 217 -19.89 14.08 4.39
N SER A 218 -20.18 13.44 5.52
CA SER A 218 -21.25 12.44 5.64
C SER A 218 -22.61 12.95 5.19
N ALA A 219 -22.98 14.19 5.54
CA ALA A 219 -24.24 14.81 5.09
C ALA A 219 -24.26 15.06 3.57
N ARG A 220 -23.13 15.51 3.00
CA ARG A 220 -23.01 15.81 1.57
C ARG A 220 -23.10 14.56 0.69
N PHE A 221 -22.64 13.41 1.20
CA PHE A 221 -22.63 12.15 0.45
C PHE A 221 -23.78 11.20 0.78
N ARG A 222 -24.76 11.59 1.62
CA ARG A 222 -25.95 10.77 1.93
C ARG A 222 -26.68 10.21 0.69
N PRO A 223 -26.89 10.96 -0.41
CA PRO A 223 -27.55 10.41 -1.60
C PRO A 223 -26.82 9.20 -2.20
N LEU A 224 -25.49 9.14 -2.04
CA LEU A 224 -24.63 8.09 -2.59
C LEU A 224 -24.74 6.76 -1.80
N ASP A 225 -25.38 6.77 -0.63
CA ASP A 225 -25.54 5.58 0.21
C ASP A 225 -26.47 4.54 -0.43
N ARG A 226 -27.35 4.95 -1.35
CA ARG A 226 -28.23 4.05 -2.11
C ARG A 226 -27.46 3.17 -3.10
N VAL A 227 -26.44 3.71 -3.76
CA VAL A 227 -25.72 3.03 -4.85
C VAL A 227 -24.47 2.33 -4.33
N PHE A 228 -23.76 2.94 -3.38
CA PHE A 228 -22.54 2.37 -2.87
C PHE A 228 -22.53 2.59 -1.36
N PRO A 229 -22.87 1.64 -0.49
CA PRO A 229 -22.98 1.93 0.95
C PRO A 229 -21.65 2.29 1.63
N VAL A 230 -21.70 2.99 2.77
CA VAL A 230 -20.49 3.30 3.59
C VAL A 230 -19.74 2.02 4.00
N ALA A 231 -20.46 0.93 4.30
CA ALA A 231 -19.85 -0.35 4.64
C ALA A 231 -19.02 -0.92 3.47
N ALA A 232 -19.55 -0.82 2.25
CA ALA A 232 -18.84 -1.23 1.04
C ALA A 232 -17.63 -0.33 0.78
N THR A 233 -17.77 0.99 0.98
CA THR A 233 -16.66 1.95 0.84
C THR A 233 -15.50 1.62 1.77
N LYS A 234 -15.76 1.35 3.06
CA LYS A 234 -14.73 0.93 4.03
C LYS A 234 -14.04 -0.36 3.62
N ARG A 235 -14.80 -1.32 3.05
CA ARG A 235 -14.25 -2.59 2.57
C ARG A 235 -13.34 -2.36 1.37
N VAL A 236 -13.77 -1.58 0.38
CA VAL A 236 -12.96 -1.26 -0.80
C VAL A 236 -11.69 -0.52 -0.38
N HIS A 237 -11.80 0.54 0.43
CA HIS A 237 -10.64 1.31 0.90
C HIS A 237 -9.61 0.43 1.63
N TYR A 238 -10.08 -0.50 2.46
CA TYR A 238 -9.22 -1.48 3.12
C TYR A 238 -8.52 -2.42 2.14
N TRP A 239 -9.24 -2.97 1.16
CA TRP A 239 -8.63 -3.82 0.14
C TRP A 239 -7.66 -3.05 -0.75
N THR A 240 -7.94 -1.79 -1.08
CA THR A 240 -7.03 -0.89 -1.79
C THR A 240 -5.71 -0.73 -1.03
N MET A 241 -5.76 -0.52 0.28
CA MET A 241 -4.56 -0.48 1.14
C MET A 241 -3.79 -1.81 1.09
N LEU A 242 -4.46 -2.97 1.10
CA LEU A 242 -3.81 -4.27 0.98
C LEU A 242 -3.16 -4.47 -0.41
N VAL A 243 -3.80 -4.03 -1.48
CA VAL A 243 -3.24 -4.07 -2.85
C VAL A 243 -1.95 -3.25 -2.92
N PHE A 244 -1.92 -2.04 -2.34
CA PHE A 244 -0.69 -1.25 -2.25
C PHE A 244 0.41 -1.98 -1.47
N ALA A 245 0.08 -2.57 -0.32
CA ALA A 245 1.06 -3.29 0.48
C ALA A 245 1.66 -4.49 -0.27
N VAL A 246 0.81 -5.30 -0.91
CA VAL A 246 1.24 -6.46 -1.71
C VAL A 246 2.08 -6.00 -2.91
N PHE A 247 1.64 -4.95 -3.62
CA PHE A 247 2.40 -4.38 -4.72
C PHE A 247 3.79 -3.93 -4.28
N ILE A 248 3.91 -3.18 -3.18
CA ILE A 248 5.21 -2.72 -2.67
C ILE A 248 6.13 -3.90 -2.34
N VAL A 249 5.62 -4.95 -1.68
CA VAL A 249 6.41 -6.14 -1.35
C VAL A 249 6.91 -6.84 -2.61
N ILE A 250 6.03 -7.10 -3.58
CA ILE A 250 6.40 -7.75 -4.84
C ILE A 250 7.38 -6.86 -5.62
N HIS A 251 7.08 -5.57 -5.76
CA HIS A 251 7.88 -4.61 -6.50
C HIS A 251 9.30 -4.50 -5.94
N VAL A 252 9.44 -4.28 -4.63
CA VAL A 252 10.77 -4.18 -3.99
C VAL A 252 11.54 -5.49 -4.10
N THR A 253 10.85 -6.64 -3.96
CA THR A 253 11.49 -7.95 -4.15
C THR A 253 12.05 -8.08 -5.56
N LEU A 254 11.26 -7.76 -6.59
CA LEU A 254 11.71 -7.84 -7.98
C LEU A 254 12.86 -6.84 -8.26
N VAL A 255 12.77 -5.61 -7.77
CA VAL A 255 13.87 -4.62 -7.89
C VAL A 255 15.20 -5.19 -7.39
N LEU A 256 15.19 -5.87 -6.25
CA LEU A 256 16.40 -6.43 -5.64
C LEU A 256 16.85 -7.73 -6.32
N ALA A 257 15.94 -8.44 -6.98
CA ALA A 257 16.20 -9.78 -7.49
C ALA A 257 16.45 -9.82 -9.01
N THR A 258 16.12 -8.75 -9.77
CA THR A 258 16.33 -8.65 -11.24
C THR A 258 17.43 -7.66 -11.63
N GLY A 259 18.49 -7.56 -10.83
CA GLY A 259 19.63 -6.65 -11.09
C GLY A 259 19.62 -5.40 -10.21
N ALA A 260 19.73 -5.61 -8.88
CA ALA A 260 19.63 -4.57 -7.87
C ALA A 260 20.48 -3.31 -8.14
N LEU A 261 21.76 -3.46 -8.49
CA LEU A 261 22.66 -2.32 -8.72
C LEU A 261 22.13 -1.42 -9.85
N ASN A 262 21.74 -2.03 -10.97
CA ASN A 262 21.21 -1.31 -12.13
C ASN A 262 19.87 -0.65 -11.80
N ASN A 263 18.92 -1.41 -11.22
CA ASN A 263 17.60 -0.90 -10.85
C ASN A 263 17.67 0.25 -9.83
N LEU A 264 18.55 0.14 -8.82
CA LEU A 264 18.73 1.19 -7.83
C LEU A 264 19.43 2.42 -8.42
N ASN A 265 20.38 2.26 -9.36
CA ASN A 265 20.97 3.41 -10.06
C ASN A 265 19.95 4.15 -10.93
N HIS A 266 19.04 3.44 -11.58
CA HIS A 266 17.95 4.04 -12.35
C HIS A 266 17.08 4.96 -11.48
N MET A 267 16.66 4.47 -10.31
CA MET A 267 15.69 5.16 -9.45
C MET A 267 16.32 6.20 -8.53
N TYR A 268 17.49 5.91 -7.96
CA TYR A 268 18.08 6.71 -6.88
C TYR A 268 19.30 7.53 -7.31
N ALA A 269 20.01 7.13 -8.37
CA ALA A 269 21.21 7.83 -8.84
C ALA A 269 21.07 8.42 -10.25
N GLY A 270 19.93 8.24 -10.92
CA GLY A 270 19.61 8.83 -12.21
C GLY A 270 20.56 8.45 -13.35
N ASN A 271 21.14 7.24 -13.32
CA ASN A 271 22.08 6.77 -14.35
C ASN A 271 21.86 5.29 -14.69
N ASN A 272 22.33 4.86 -15.87
CA ASN A 272 22.23 3.49 -16.38
C ASN A 272 23.50 2.66 -16.11
N GLY A 273 24.03 2.72 -14.90
CA GLY A 273 25.25 2.02 -14.50
C GLY A 273 25.00 0.90 -13.48
N VAL A 274 26.06 0.15 -13.17
CA VAL A 274 26.08 -0.90 -12.12
C VAL A 274 26.92 -0.47 -10.89
N GLY A 275 27.09 0.83 -10.69
CA GLY A 275 27.82 1.37 -9.53
C GLY A 275 27.03 1.30 -8.22
N TRP A 276 27.68 1.68 -7.11
CA TRP A 276 27.08 1.63 -5.77
C TRP A 276 26.33 2.91 -5.37
N SER A 277 26.35 3.97 -6.19
CA SER A 277 25.75 5.26 -5.84
C SER A 277 24.25 5.13 -5.55
N GLY A 278 23.50 4.41 -6.40
CA GLY A 278 22.07 4.15 -6.19
C GLY A 278 21.80 3.38 -4.90
N VAL A 279 22.66 2.42 -4.54
CA VAL A 279 22.54 1.64 -3.29
C VAL A 279 22.74 2.53 -2.07
N VAL A 280 23.74 3.42 -2.09
CA VAL A 280 24.02 4.33 -0.97
C VAL A 280 22.85 5.28 -0.75
N VAL A 281 22.32 5.88 -1.81
CA VAL A 281 21.16 6.79 -1.70
C VAL A 281 19.90 6.04 -1.27
N PHE A 282 19.68 4.82 -1.79
CA PHE A 282 18.60 3.95 -1.32
C PHE A 282 18.70 3.65 0.18
N ALA A 283 19.87 3.21 0.65
CA ALA A 283 20.11 2.91 2.06
C ALA A 283 19.89 4.15 2.94
N ALA A 284 20.38 5.32 2.52
CA ALA A 284 20.12 6.58 3.21
C ALA A 284 18.62 6.90 3.31
N SER A 285 17.86 6.68 2.23
CA SER A 285 16.40 6.88 2.24
C SER A 285 15.69 5.95 3.22
N VAL A 286 16.12 4.68 3.31
CA VAL A 286 15.59 3.71 4.28
C VAL A 286 15.91 4.15 5.70
N VAL A 287 17.13 4.62 5.99
CA VAL A 287 17.50 5.15 7.31
C VAL A 287 16.61 6.32 7.69
N VAL A 288 16.34 7.25 6.78
CA VAL A 288 15.42 8.38 7.01
C VAL A 288 14.00 7.90 7.32
N MET A 289 13.49 6.92 6.55
CA MET A 289 12.17 6.33 6.78
C MET A 289 12.07 5.67 8.16
N VAL A 290 13.09 4.91 8.55
CA VAL A 290 13.18 4.24 9.86
C VAL A 290 13.29 5.26 11.00
N ALA A 291 14.14 6.28 10.86
CA ALA A 291 14.26 7.35 11.84
C ALA A 291 12.93 8.09 12.03
N ALA A 292 12.25 8.45 10.94
CA ALA A 292 10.93 9.06 10.98
C ALA A 292 9.88 8.14 11.63
N TRP A 293 9.95 6.83 11.37
CA TRP A 293 9.06 5.84 11.98
C TRP A 293 9.10 5.89 13.50
N PHE A 294 10.30 5.92 14.08
CA PHE A 294 10.50 5.99 15.53
C PHE A 294 10.26 7.39 16.09
N ALA A 295 10.60 8.45 15.34
CA ALA A 295 10.41 9.83 15.77
C ALA A 295 8.92 10.21 15.91
N LEU A 296 8.03 9.66 15.07
CA LEU A 296 6.58 9.92 15.11
C LEU A 296 5.88 9.16 16.25
N THR A 297 6.30 9.45 17.48
CA THR A 297 5.71 8.95 18.72
C THR A 297 4.36 9.63 19.01
N PRO A 298 3.50 9.06 19.87
CA PRO A 298 2.23 9.70 20.27
C PRO A 298 2.41 11.09 20.91
N ARG A 299 3.56 11.39 21.53
CA ARG A 299 3.86 12.72 22.07
C ARG A 299 4.06 13.72 20.93
N VAL A 300 4.88 13.36 19.94
CA VAL A 300 5.14 14.18 18.75
C VAL A 300 3.86 14.39 17.93
N LEU A 301 3.09 13.33 17.70
CA LEU A 301 1.81 13.44 16.98
C LEU A 301 0.82 14.37 17.68
N ARG A 302 0.72 14.33 19.02
CA ARG A 302 -0.11 15.28 19.78
C ARG A 302 0.39 16.72 19.65
N ALA A 303 1.70 16.93 19.72
CA ALA A 303 2.28 18.26 19.57
C ALA A 303 2.02 18.85 18.17
N LEU A 304 2.19 18.04 17.12
CA LEU A 304 1.90 18.45 15.74
C LEU A 304 0.41 18.73 15.54
N ALA A 305 -0.45 17.82 16.00
CA ALA A 305 -1.90 18.00 15.91
C ALA A 305 -2.38 19.23 16.69
N GLY A 306 -1.77 19.53 17.84
CA GLY A 306 -2.03 20.72 18.65
C GLY A 306 -1.80 22.04 17.92
N ARG A 307 -0.95 22.08 16.89
CA ARG A 307 -0.73 23.29 16.07
C ARG A 307 -1.90 23.65 15.15
N THR A 308 -2.80 22.70 14.91
CA THR A 308 -3.92 22.85 13.95
C THR A 308 -5.29 22.71 14.60
N GLY A 309 -5.33 22.43 15.90
CA GLY A 309 -6.56 22.20 16.63
C GLY A 309 -6.36 21.81 18.09
N THR A 310 -7.46 21.60 18.80
CA THR A 310 -7.46 21.25 20.22
C THR A 310 -7.40 19.74 20.42
N ILE A 311 -6.52 19.30 21.33
CA ILE A 311 -6.44 17.90 21.75
C ILE A 311 -7.36 17.67 22.94
N ARG A 312 -8.17 16.59 22.88
CA ARG A 312 -9.01 16.13 23.98
C ARG A 312 -8.69 14.68 24.30
N GLN A 313 -8.55 14.38 25.58
CA GLN A 313 -8.37 13.01 26.05
C GLN A 313 -9.68 12.47 26.61
N ARG A 314 -9.87 11.16 26.49
CA ARG A 314 -10.96 10.47 27.17
C ARG A 314 -10.73 10.58 28.70
N PRO A 315 -11.76 10.90 29.50
CA PRO A 315 -11.63 10.89 30.96
C PRO A 315 -11.12 9.54 31.46
N ALA A 316 -10.24 9.55 32.46
CA ALA A 316 -9.81 8.33 33.14
C ALA A 316 -11.03 7.58 33.69
N ARG A 317 -11.03 6.24 33.61
CA ARG A 317 -12.09 5.47 34.28
C ARG A 317 -12.04 5.76 35.78
N PRO A 318 -13.17 6.05 36.44
CA PRO A 318 -13.18 6.15 37.89
C PRO A 318 -12.66 4.85 38.49
N HIS A 319 -11.80 4.96 39.51
CA HIS A 319 -11.30 3.81 40.25
C HIS A 319 -12.50 3.08 40.86
N ARG A 320 -12.72 1.82 40.47
CA ARG A 320 -13.71 0.98 41.16
C ARG A 320 -13.06 0.60 42.50
N PRO A 321 -13.64 0.96 43.66
CA PRO A 321 -13.11 0.50 44.93
C PRO A 321 -13.06 -1.03 44.93
N THR A 322 -11.95 -1.57 45.42
CA THR A 322 -11.75 -3.00 45.62
C THR A 322 -12.89 -3.52 46.52
N PRO A 323 -13.59 -4.61 46.17
CA PRO A 323 -14.53 -5.23 47.08
C PRO A 323 -13.82 -5.58 48.40
N PRO A 324 -14.48 -5.41 49.56
CA PRO A 324 -13.91 -5.82 50.83
C PRO A 324 -13.52 -7.29 50.78
N ALA A 325 -12.40 -7.64 51.41
CA ALA A 325 -11.95 -9.02 51.52
C ALA A 325 -13.06 -9.88 52.16
N PRO A 326 -13.30 -11.10 51.67
CA PRO A 326 -14.24 -12.01 52.30
C PRO A 326 -13.80 -12.27 53.75
N PRO A 327 -14.76 -12.45 54.68
CA PRO A 327 -14.43 -12.74 56.07
C PRO A 327 -13.58 -14.02 56.13
N VAL A 328 -12.47 -13.94 56.87
CA VAL A 328 -11.64 -15.10 57.20
C VAL A 328 -12.46 -15.96 58.17
N ALA A 329 -12.74 -17.20 57.76
CA ALA A 329 -13.40 -18.21 58.57
C ALA A 329 -12.42 -18.87 59.53
#